data_AF-A0A1F9WMF0-F1
#
_entry.id   AF-A0A1F9WMF0-F1
#
_cell.length_a   1.000
_cell.length_b   1.000
_cell.length_c   1.000
_cell.angle_alpha   90.00
_cell.angle_beta   90.00
_cell.angle_gamma   90.00
#
_symmetry.space_group_name_H-M   'P 1'
#
loop_
_entity.id
_entity.type
_entity.pdbx_description
1 polymer ?
#
loop_
_entity_poly.entity_id
_entity_poly.type
_entity_poly.pdbx_seq_one_letter_code
_entity_poly.pdbx_strand_id
1 'polypeptide(L)'
;MYDAFGAQVPIPLAGYRHIGYAQSLTGTASVDMAMNETTTVSSAPGGAVTSFNAPSINGAAVSSTNQFTVGIGNATQMDFGVDPVSGMSWGRWQGSWVTSNPAQGIVPVVAGSHLHWFALPTQTQAITLPVTGTISYTYAGGTTPTDNYGTQGTLTSATLNANFTAQQVNVSIGVNMPTSAGAAAVQMNAAANNVPILPGANFKTTTPTVTCTGCAAAATGVIGGQFSQGGMGAGVGYGLQNGAQAINGAAVFHR
;
A
#
# COMPACT_ATOMS: atom_id res chain seq x y z
N MET A 1 -9.37 -17.58 -6.47
CA MET A 1 -8.64 -16.41 -5.95
C MET A 1 -8.38 -16.64 -4.47
N TYR A 2 -7.35 -16.05 -3.85
CA TYR A 2 -7.12 -16.18 -2.41
C TYR A 2 -7.45 -14.87 -1.69
N ASP A 3 -8.31 -14.88 -0.67
CA ASP A 3 -8.61 -13.70 0.15
C ASP A 3 -7.38 -13.20 0.93
N ALA A 4 -7.54 -12.10 1.68
CA ALA A 4 -6.48 -11.56 2.53
C ALA A 4 -5.98 -12.54 3.62
N PHE A 5 -6.65 -13.69 3.79
CA PHE A 5 -6.34 -14.75 4.73
C PHE A 5 -5.86 -16.03 4.05
N GLY A 6 -5.65 -16.03 2.74
CA GLY A 6 -5.19 -17.20 2.00
C GLY A 6 -6.27 -18.27 1.77
N ALA A 7 -7.56 -17.92 1.88
CA ALA A 7 -8.66 -18.83 1.56
C ALA A 7 -9.13 -18.66 0.12
N GLN A 8 -9.45 -19.76 -0.57
CA GLN A 8 -9.89 -19.70 -1.96
C GLN A 8 -11.33 -19.17 -2.10
N VAL A 9 -11.52 -18.05 -2.80
CA VAL A 9 -12.82 -17.41 -3.07
C VAL A 9 -13.11 -17.41 -4.59
N PRO A 10 -14.38 -17.57 -5.01
CA PRO A 10 -14.80 -17.38 -6.40
C PRO A 10 -14.52 -15.97 -6.93
N ILE A 11 -14.28 -15.84 -8.23
CA ILE A 11 -14.14 -14.52 -8.87
C ILE A 11 -15.55 -13.94 -9.08
N PRO A 12 -15.84 -12.71 -8.62
CA PRO A 12 -17.13 -12.08 -8.86
C PRO A 12 -17.39 -11.88 -10.36
N LEU A 13 -18.63 -12.07 -10.79
CA LEU A 13 -19.05 -11.86 -12.19
C LEU A 13 -18.84 -10.41 -12.67
N ALA A 14 -18.95 -9.44 -11.76
CA ALA A 14 -18.71 -8.02 -12.03
C ALA A 14 -17.21 -7.63 -12.03
N GLY A 15 -16.32 -8.59 -11.83
CA GLY A 15 -14.90 -8.37 -11.63
C GLY A 15 -14.54 -7.91 -10.22
N TYR A 16 -13.24 -7.70 -10.01
CA TYR A 16 -12.68 -7.31 -8.74
C TYR A 16 -11.52 -6.33 -8.92
N ARG A 17 -11.14 -5.65 -7.84
CA ARG A 17 -10.06 -4.69 -7.82
C ARG A 17 -9.21 -4.89 -6.57
N HIS A 18 -7.89 -4.96 -6.75
CA HIS A 18 -6.96 -4.93 -5.62
C HIS A 18 -6.64 -3.49 -5.27
N ILE A 19 -6.67 -3.20 -3.97
CA ILE A 19 -6.28 -1.92 -3.38
C ILE A 19 -5.27 -2.22 -2.28
N GLY A 20 -4.06 -1.71 -2.44
CA GLY A 20 -3.08 -1.67 -1.36
C GLY A 20 -3.12 -0.32 -0.68
N TYR A 21 -2.97 -0.30 0.64
CA TYR A 21 -3.00 0.93 1.41
C TYR A 21 -1.99 0.90 2.57
N ALA A 22 -1.47 2.08 2.90
CA ALA A 22 -0.50 2.29 3.96
C ALA A 22 -0.90 3.48 4.85
N GLN A 23 -0.78 3.31 6.17
CA GLN A 23 -1.27 4.26 7.18
C GLN A 23 -0.66 4.00 8.56
N SER A 24 -0.82 4.96 9.49
CA SER A 24 -0.32 4.86 10.87
C SER A 24 -1.22 5.52 11.93
N LEU A 25 -2.47 5.06 12.09
CA LEU A 25 -3.41 5.73 13.03
C LEU A 25 -3.05 5.55 14.51
N THR A 26 -2.31 4.51 14.85
CA THR A 26 -1.85 4.23 16.22
C THR A 26 -0.37 4.59 16.42
N GLY A 27 0.22 5.37 15.50
CA GLY A 27 1.66 5.62 15.48
C GLY A 27 2.49 4.41 15.03
N THR A 28 1.84 3.33 14.57
CA THR A 28 2.49 2.16 13.98
C THR A 28 2.26 2.13 12.48
N ALA A 29 3.36 2.06 11.73
CA ALA A 29 3.33 1.90 10.29
C ALA A 29 2.67 0.57 9.90
N SER A 30 1.72 0.61 8.96
CA SER A 30 1.00 -0.57 8.49
C SER A 30 0.82 -0.53 6.97
N VAL A 31 0.91 -1.70 6.34
CA VAL A 31 0.63 -1.90 4.91
C VAL A 31 -0.24 -3.11 4.77
N ASP A 32 -1.41 -2.93 4.17
CA ASP A 32 -2.38 -3.98 3.97
C ASP A 32 -2.92 -3.95 2.53
N MET A 33 -3.51 -5.07 2.15
CA MET A 33 -4.04 -5.32 0.81
C MET A 33 -5.48 -5.78 0.93
N ALA A 34 -6.35 -5.20 0.12
CA ALA A 34 -7.74 -5.60 0.02
C ALA A 34 -8.07 -5.98 -1.41
N MET A 35 -8.81 -7.08 -1.54
CA MET A 35 -9.53 -7.39 -2.76
C MET A 35 -10.98 -7.01 -2.58
N ASN A 36 -11.47 -6.23 -3.52
CA ASN A 36 -12.81 -5.69 -3.50
C ASN A 36 -13.55 -6.17 -4.74
N GLU A 37 -14.84 -6.45 -4.62
CA GLU A 37 -15.68 -6.51 -5.81
C GLU A 37 -15.71 -5.13 -6.46
N THR A 38 -15.85 -5.05 -7.79
CA THR A 38 -15.86 -3.74 -8.46
C THR A 38 -16.93 -2.81 -7.90
N THR A 39 -18.06 -3.36 -7.46
CA THR A 39 -19.21 -2.66 -6.88
C THR A 39 -18.95 -2.09 -5.47
N THR A 40 -17.94 -2.59 -4.74
CA THR A 40 -17.59 -2.12 -3.40
C THR A 40 -16.47 -1.09 -3.40
N VAL A 41 -15.93 -0.75 -4.57
CA VAL A 41 -14.96 0.34 -4.75
C VAL A 41 -15.67 1.54 -5.37
N SER A 42 -15.61 2.69 -4.70
CA SER A 42 -16.03 3.95 -5.31
C SER A 42 -14.82 4.72 -5.82
N SER A 43 -15.02 5.46 -6.91
CA SER A 43 -14.00 6.34 -7.46
C SER A 43 -14.61 7.65 -7.94
N ALA A 44 -13.85 8.73 -7.83
CA ALA A 44 -14.19 10.01 -8.40
C ALA A 44 -14.12 9.95 -9.95
N PRO A 45 -14.76 10.89 -10.66
CA PRO A 45 -14.49 11.10 -12.08
C PRO A 45 -12.97 11.26 -12.30
N GLY A 46 -12.39 10.43 -13.17
CA GLY A 46 -10.93 10.37 -13.38
C GLY A 46 -10.23 9.18 -12.71
N GLY A 47 -10.93 8.38 -11.90
CA GLY A 47 -10.43 7.08 -11.40
C GLY A 47 -9.73 7.10 -10.04
N ALA A 48 -9.69 8.26 -9.36
CA ALA A 48 -9.19 8.35 -8.00
C ALA A 48 -10.11 7.58 -7.03
N VAL A 49 -9.56 6.65 -6.25
CA VAL A 49 -10.32 5.87 -5.28
C VAL A 49 -10.86 6.79 -4.19
N THR A 50 -12.16 6.65 -3.88
CA THR A 50 -12.84 7.42 -2.83
C THR A 50 -13.43 6.54 -1.74
N SER A 51 -13.64 5.24 -1.99
CA SER A 51 -13.93 4.26 -0.94
C SER A 51 -13.58 2.84 -1.36
N PHE A 52 -13.33 1.98 -0.38
CA PHE A 52 -13.11 0.55 -0.56
C PHE A 52 -13.33 -0.20 0.77
N ASN A 53 -13.51 -1.52 0.69
CA ASN A 53 -13.50 -2.37 1.87
C ASN A 53 -12.06 -2.83 2.18
N ALA A 54 -11.75 -2.89 3.46
CA ALA A 54 -10.45 -3.24 4.03
C ALA A 54 -10.60 -4.40 5.04
N PRO A 55 -9.74 -5.43 4.98
CA PRO A 55 -9.74 -6.53 5.95
C PRO A 55 -9.19 -6.11 7.34
N SER A 56 -8.48 -4.99 7.39
CA SER A 56 -7.84 -4.49 8.62
C SER A 56 -7.64 -2.98 8.54
N ILE A 57 -7.67 -2.34 9.71
CA ILE A 57 -7.18 -0.97 9.91
C ILE A 57 -6.18 -1.06 11.06
N ASN A 58 -4.96 -0.55 10.86
CA ASN A 58 -3.82 -0.67 11.78
C ASN A 58 -3.32 -2.11 12.03
N GLY A 59 -3.37 -3.00 11.03
CA GLY A 59 -2.81 -4.35 11.15
C GLY A 59 -3.58 -5.32 12.06
N ALA A 60 -4.62 -4.89 12.75
CA ALA A 60 -5.58 -5.78 13.40
C ALA A 60 -6.56 -6.30 12.34
N ALA A 61 -6.35 -7.54 11.88
CA ALA A 61 -7.30 -8.24 11.04
C ALA A 61 -8.62 -8.43 11.78
N VAL A 62 -9.71 -8.04 11.16
CA VAL A 62 -11.07 -8.45 11.54
C VAL A 62 -11.48 -9.62 10.66
N SER A 63 -12.32 -10.51 11.19
CA SER A 63 -12.78 -11.71 10.47
C SER A 63 -13.35 -11.36 9.09
N SER A 64 -13.34 -12.33 8.16
CA SER A 64 -13.86 -12.19 6.80
C SER A 64 -15.32 -11.70 6.70
N THR A 65 -16.07 -11.76 7.79
CA THR A 65 -17.45 -11.28 7.93
C THR A 65 -17.58 -9.81 8.35
N ASN A 66 -16.54 -9.17 8.88
CA ASN A 66 -16.56 -7.80 9.38
C ASN A 66 -15.53 -6.95 8.64
N GLN A 67 -15.76 -6.66 7.37
CA GLN A 67 -14.91 -5.72 6.62
C GLN A 67 -15.14 -4.29 7.11
N PHE A 68 -14.05 -3.52 7.21
CA PHE A 68 -14.16 -2.07 7.35
C PHE A 68 -14.42 -1.47 5.98
N THR A 69 -15.40 -0.57 5.84
CA THR A 69 -15.42 0.34 4.71
C THR A 69 -14.54 1.55 5.06
N VAL A 70 -13.58 1.82 4.20
CA VAL A 70 -12.67 2.97 4.27
C VAL A 70 -13.15 3.96 3.21
N GLY A 71 -13.40 5.20 3.62
CA GLY A 71 -13.89 6.25 2.73
C GLY A 71 -13.11 7.53 2.89
N ILE A 72 -13.01 8.31 1.81
CA ILE A 72 -12.30 9.58 1.79
C ILE A 72 -12.92 10.61 2.75
N GLY A 73 -14.22 10.51 3.04
CA GLY A 73 -14.91 11.42 3.97
C GLY A 73 -14.73 12.88 3.57
N ASN A 74 -14.22 13.70 4.50
CA ASN A 74 -13.88 15.11 4.25
C ASN A 74 -12.37 15.31 3.97
N ALA A 75 -11.61 14.23 3.79
CA ALA A 75 -10.21 14.33 3.41
C ALA A 75 -10.06 14.87 1.99
N THR A 76 -8.92 15.52 1.74
CA THR A 76 -8.55 15.97 0.40
C THR A 76 -7.80 14.87 -0.33
N GLN A 77 -8.13 14.65 -1.60
CA GLN A 77 -7.35 13.79 -2.48
C GLN A 77 -6.07 14.51 -2.92
N MET A 78 -4.93 13.87 -2.64
CA MET A 78 -3.58 14.34 -2.96
C MET A 78 -2.84 13.28 -3.79
N ASP A 79 -1.76 13.69 -4.45
CA ASP A 79 -0.79 12.83 -5.15
C ASP A 79 -1.43 11.81 -6.11
N PHE A 80 -2.61 12.12 -6.66
CA PHE A 80 -3.30 11.19 -7.55
C PHE A 80 -2.55 11.07 -8.88
N GLY A 81 -2.34 9.83 -9.31
CA GLY A 81 -1.79 9.54 -10.63
C GLY A 81 -2.26 8.20 -11.17
N VAL A 82 -2.09 8.04 -12.49
CA VAL A 82 -2.39 6.81 -13.22
C VAL A 82 -1.20 6.51 -14.12
N ASP A 83 -0.71 5.29 -14.05
CA ASP A 83 0.31 4.79 -14.96
C ASP A 83 -0.37 4.30 -16.26
N PRO A 84 -0.07 4.91 -17.41
CA PRO A 84 -0.71 4.53 -18.68
C PRO A 84 -0.27 3.15 -19.18
N VAL A 85 0.86 2.62 -18.70
CA VAL A 85 1.39 1.31 -19.14
C VAL A 85 0.65 0.16 -18.47
N SER A 86 0.56 0.17 -17.14
CA SER A 86 -0.10 -0.89 -16.37
C SER A 86 -1.58 -0.61 -16.08
N GLY A 87 -2.05 0.62 -16.29
CA GLY A 87 -3.37 1.10 -15.88
C GLY A 87 -3.55 1.23 -14.36
N MET A 88 -2.48 1.02 -13.58
CA MET A 88 -2.51 1.15 -12.14
C MET A 88 -2.63 2.62 -11.74
N SER A 89 -3.24 2.86 -10.59
CA SER A 89 -3.45 4.21 -10.04
C SER A 89 -2.95 4.29 -8.61
N TRP A 90 -2.64 5.48 -8.14
CA TRP A 90 -2.24 5.74 -6.75
C TRP A 90 -2.78 7.07 -6.26
N GLY A 91 -2.73 7.28 -4.95
CA GLY A 91 -3.08 8.55 -4.36
C GLY A 91 -2.93 8.56 -2.84
N ARG A 92 -3.06 9.75 -2.26
CA ARG A 92 -3.02 9.99 -0.82
C ARG A 92 -4.27 10.73 -0.38
N TRP A 93 -4.93 10.28 0.67
CA TRP A 93 -5.95 11.06 1.35
C TRP A 93 -5.31 11.83 2.50
N GLN A 94 -5.61 13.13 2.60
CA GLN A 94 -5.11 14.01 3.66
C GLN A 94 -6.27 14.58 4.47
N GLY A 95 -6.25 14.35 5.78
CA GLY A 95 -7.23 14.87 6.72
C GLY A 95 -8.25 13.83 7.18
N SER A 96 -9.49 14.25 7.38
CA SER A 96 -10.53 13.47 8.05
C SER A 96 -11.23 12.48 7.12
N TRP A 97 -10.50 11.42 6.75
CA TRP A 97 -11.08 10.24 6.13
C TRP A 97 -11.79 9.39 7.20
N VAL A 98 -12.56 8.39 6.77
CA VAL A 98 -13.47 7.65 7.67
C VAL A 98 -13.28 6.15 7.55
N THR A 99 -13.45 5.44 8.67
CA THR A 99 -13.68 4.00 8.69
C THR A 99 -15.11 3.73 9.15
N SER A 100 -15.69 2.63 8.72
CA SER A 100 -16.94 2.15 9.30
C SER A 100 -16.99 0.63 9.29
N ASN A 101 -17.55 0.04 10.35
CA ASN A 101 -18.00 -1.36 10.33
C ASN A 101 -19.40 -1.47 10.96
N PRO A 102 -20.13 -2.57 10.72
CA PRO A 102 -21.49 -2.72 11.23
C PRO A 102 -21.61 -2.66 12.77
N ALA A 103 -20.53 -2.95 13.50
CA ALA A 103 -20.53 -2.97 14.97
C ALA A 103 -20.22 -1.61 15.61
N GLN A 104 -19.49 -0.73 14.92
CA GLN A 104 -18.98 0.54 15.44
C GLN A 104 -19.58 1.78 14.77
N GLY A 105 -20.31 1.61 13.66
CA GLY A 105 -20.79 2.74 12.86
C GLY A 105 -19.64 3.46 12.16
N ILE A 106 -19.87 4.72 11.74
CA ILE A 106 -18.83 5.56 11.11
C ILE A 106 -17.93 6.16 12.19
N VAL A 107 -16.63 5.92 12.08
CA VAL A 107 -15.58 6.46 12.94
C VAL A 107 -14.69 7.39 12.10
N PRO A 108 -14.78 8.71 12.30
CA PRO A 108 -13.84 9.64 11.69
C PRO A 108 -12.43 9.38 12.19
N VAL A 109 -11.48 9.38 11.26
CA VAL A 109 -10.06 9.36 11.59
C VAL A 109 -9.58 10.78 11.90
N VAL A 110 -8.67 10.89 12.87
CA VAL A 110 -8.17 12.17 13.41
C VAL A 110 -7.69 13.11 12.29
N ALA A 111 -8.03 14.39 12.41
CA ALA A 111 -7.56 15.45 11.51
C ALA A 111 -6.02 15.46 11.43
N GLY A 112 -5.48 15.53 10.22
CA GLY A 112 -4.02 15.45 9.96
C GLY A 112 -3.51 14.05 9.60
N SER A 113 -4.37 13.02 9.62
CA SER A 113 -3.99 11.68 9.18
C SER A 113 -3.82 11.58 7.67
N HIS A 114 -2.94 10.67 7.25
CA HIS A 114 -2.72 10.34 5.85
C HIS A 114 -2.99 8.87 5.60
N LEU A 115 -3.69 8.58 4.51
CA LEU A 115 -3.83 7.23 3.97
C LEU A 115 -3.26 7.24 2.55
N HIS A 116 -2.28 6.39 2.30
CA HIS A 116 -1.69 6.22 0.97
C HIS A 116 -2.27 4.98 0.36
N TRP A 117 -2.56 5.01 -0.93
CA TRP A 117 -3.14 3.87 -1.63
C TRP A 117 -2.58 3.73 -3.03
N PHE A 118 -2.63 2.50 -3.52
CA PHE A 118 -2.53 2.17 -4.94
C PHE A 118 -3.65 1.19 -5.29
N ALA A 119 -4.07 1.19 -6.55
CA ALA A 119 -5.14 0.34 -7.03
C ALA A 119 -4.83 -0.19 -8.43
N LEU A 120 -5.05 -1.48 -8.60
CA LEU A 120 -4.93 -2.16 -9.89
C LEU A 120 -6.11 -1.81 -10.81
N PRO A 121 -5.99 -1.99 -12.13
CA PRO A 121 -7.17 -2.03 -13.00
C PRO A 121 -8.16 -3.10 -12.54
N THR A 122 -9.44 -2.94 -12.90
CA THR A 122 -10.43 -4.00 -12.69
C THR A 122 -10.01 -5.27 -13.39
N GLN A 123 -10.06 -6.38 -12.66
CA GLN A 123 -9.74 -7.72 -13.12
C GLN A 123 -11.02 -8.54 -13.25
N THR A 124 -11.14 -9.32 -14.31
CA THR A 124 -12.26 -10.26 -14.52
C THR A 124 -11.81 -11.72 -14.42
N GLN A 125 -10.51 -11.95 -14.27
CA GLN A 125 -9.87 -13.25 -14.18
C GLN A 125 -8.78 -13.21 -13.12
N ALA A 126 -8.35 -14.38 -12.64
CA ALA A 126 -7.26 -14.47 -11.69
C ALA A 126 -5.97 -13.88 -12.30
N ILE A 127 -5.22 -13.13 -11.49
CA ILE A 127 -3.93 -12.57 -11.91
C ILE A 127 -2.98 -13.72 -12.19
N THR A 128 -2.52 -13.80 -13.44
CA THR A 128 -1.48 -14.73 -13.85
C THR A 128 -0.16 -13.97 -13.99
N LEU A 129 0.93 -14.60 -13.56
CA LEU A 129 2.27 -14.06 -13.64
C LEU A 129 3.11 -14.85 -14.64
N PRO A 130 4.22 -14.30 -15.15
CA PRO A 130 5.22 -15.10 -15.83
C PRO A 130 5.65 -16.27 -14.94
N VAL A 131 5.93 -17.41 -15.56
CA VAL A 131 6.38 -18.62 -14.84
C VAL A 131 7.90 -18.65 -14.69
N THR A 132 8.62 -17.94 -15.57
CA THR A 132 10.08 -17.90 -15.61
C THR A 132 10.59 -16.50 -15.94
N GLY A 133 11.88 -16.29 -15.69
CA GLY A 133 12.61 -15.07 -15.99
C GLY A 133 12.66 -14.09 -14.82
N THR A 134 13.45 -13.04 -15.03
CA THR A 134 13.62 -11.93 -14.08
C THR A 134 13.24 -10.63 -14.76
N ILE A 135 12.48 -9.78 -14.07
CA ILE A 135 12.04 -8.49 -14.56
C ILE A 135 12.40 -7.42 -13.54
N SER A 136 13.22 -6.48 -14.00
CA SER A 136 13.45 -5.19 -13.34
C SER A 136 12.33 -4.25 -13.74
N TYR A 137 11.58 -3.74 -12.77
CA TYR A 137 10.51 -2.79 -13.05
C TYR A 137 11.01 -1.35 -12.97
N THR A 138 10.41 -0.48 -13.78
CA THR A 138 10.62 0.97 -13.77
C THR A 138 9.61 1.62 -12.82
N TYR A 139 10.08 2.57 -12.01
CA TYR A 139 9.22 3.37 -11.15
C TYR A 139 8.34 4.30 -12.01
N ALA A 140 7.02 4.12 -11.91
CA ALA A 140 6.04 4.88 -12.68
C ALA A 140 5.55 6.13 -11.94
N GLY A 141 5.52 6.07 -10.60
CA GLY A 141 5.04 7.16 -9.76
C GLY A 141 4.62 6.66 -8.38
N GLY A 142 4.09 7.57 -7.56
CA GLY A 142 3.69 7.25 -6.20
C GLY A 142 3.27 8.47 -5.41
N THR A 143 3.08 8.25 -4.12
CA THR A 143 2.68 9.30 -3.18
C THR A 143 3.89 9.94 -2.52
N THR A 144 3.75 11.21 -2.12
CA THR A 144 4.75 11.87 -1.27
C THR A 144 4.73 11.20 0.11
N PRO A 145 5.84 10.65 0.63
CA PRO A 145 5.84 10.01 1.95
C PRO A 145 5.37 10.98 3.03
N THR A 146 4.59 10.49 3.99
CA THR A 146 4.19 11.31 5.15
C THR A 146 4.36 10.57 6.46
N ASP A 147 4.70 11.29 7.53
CA ASP A 147 4.67 10.73 8.88
C ASP A 147 3.31 10.91 9.57
N ASN A 148 3.15 10.24 10.70
CA ASN A 148 1.99 10.34 11.59
C ASN A 148 1.82 11.73 12.26
N TYR A 149 2.73 12.68 12.02
CA TYR A 149 2.61 14.07 12.45
C TYR A 149 2.16 14.99 11.32
N GLY A 150 1.88 14.45 10.13
CA GLY A 150 1.45 15.20 8.95
C GLY A 150 2.61 15.84 8.17
N THR A 151 3.85 15.51 8.51
CA THR A 151 5.03 16.05 7.82
C THR A 151 5.26 15.30 6.52
N GLN A 152 5.51 16.05 5.46
CA GLN A 152 5.82 15.50 4.15
C GLN A 152 7.33 15.31 4.00
N GLY A 153 7.72 14.14 3.51
CA GLY A 153 9.09 13.81 3.15
C GLY A 153 9.28 13.74 1.65
N THR A 154 10.38 13.12 1.24
CA THR A 154 10.70 12.84 -0.17
C THR A 154 11.04 11.38 -0.34
N LEU A 155 10.49 10.74 -1.37
CA LEU A 155 10.91 9.42 -1.82
C LEU A 155 12.25 9.57 -2.56
N THR A 156 13.33 8.99 -2.02
CA THR A 156 14.68 9.12 -2.57
C THR A 156 15.09 7.93 -3.42
N SER A 157 14.51 6.75 -3.19
CA SER A 157 14.69 5.58 -4.04
C SER A 157 13.45 4.67 -3.97
N ALA A 158 13.17 3.99 -5.07
CA ALA A 158 12.16 2.94 -5.14
C ALA A 158 12.60 1.93 -6.21
N THR A 159 12.85 0.68 -5.82
CA THR A 159 13.25 -0.37 -6.76
C THR A 159 12.42 -1.63 -6.55
N LEU A 160 12.16 -2.32 -7.66
CA LEU A 160 11.46 -3.60 -7.66
C LEU A 160 12.05 -4.50 -8.74
N ASN A 161 12.49 -5.68 -8.32
CA ASN A 161 12.96 -6.73 -9.22
C ASN A 161 12.28 -8.06 -8.86
N ALA A 162 11.57 -8.65 -9.82
CA ALA A 162 10.86 -9.91 -9.64
C ALA A 162 11.58 -11.02 -10.39
N ASN A 163 11.95 -12.09 -9.69
CA ASN A 163 12.42 -13.34 -10.28
C ASN A 163 11.27 -14.35 -10.25
N PHE A 164 10.60 -14.50 -11.38
CA PHE A 164 9.44 -15.39 -11.53
C PHE A 164 9.85 -16.87 -11.52
N THR A 165 11.06 -17.21 -12.00
CA THR A 165 11.60 -18.57 -11.89
C THR A 165 11.73 -18.99 -10.43
N ALA A 166 12.23 -18.09 -9.57
CA ALA A 166 12.42 -18.35 -8.14
C ALA A 166 11.20 -17.95 -7.28
N GLN A 167 10.15 -17.42 -7.91
CA GLN A 167 8.95 -16.85 -7.27
C GLN A 167 9.28 -15.88 -6.13
N GLN A 168 10.23 -14.96 -6.38
CA GLN A 168 10.75 -14.04 -5.37
C GLN A 168 10.84 -12.61 -5.88
N VAL A 169 10.75 -11.67 -4.96
CA VAL A 169 10.86 -10.23 -5.19
C VAL A 169 11.95 -9.64 -4.32
N ASN A 170 12.76 -8.78 -4.94
CA ASN A 170 13.61 -7.83 -4.23
C ASN A 170 12.97 -6.45 -4.36
N VAL A 171 12.81 -5.75 -3.25
CA VAL A 171 12.21 -4.43 -3.17
C VAL A 171 13.03 -3.53 -2.26
N SER A 172 13.25 -2.28 -2.66
CA SER A 172 13.84 -1.27 -1.79
C SER A 172 13.10 0.06 -1.88
N ILE A 173 13.03 0.76 -0.75
CA ILE A 173 12.39 2.07 -0.60
C ILE A 173 13.30 2.95 0.25
N GLY A 174 13.64 4.12 -0.28
CA GLY A 174 14.38 5.17 0.42
C GLY A 174 13.51 6.39 0.64
N VAL A 175 13.55 6.95 1.85
CA VAL A 175 12.83 8.19 2.20
C VAL A 175 13.71 9.14 2.99
N ASN A 176 13.50 10.43 2.79
CA ASN A 176 13.99 11.47 3.69
C ASN A 176 12.81 12.19 4.33
N MET A 177 12.86 12.33 5.64
CA MET A 177 11.92 13.14 6.41
C MET A 177 12.63 14.35 6.98
N PRO A 178 12.10 15.57 6.81
CA PRO A 178 12.60 16.74 7.52
C PRO A 178 12.20 16.67 9.01
N THR A 179 12.76 17.57 9.81
CA THR A 179 12.36 17.74 11.21
C THR A 179 10.87 18.09 11.30
N SER A 180 10.16 17.45 12.21
CA SER A 180 8.76 17.70 12.52
C SER A 180 8.56 18.00 14.01
N ALA A 181 7.35 18.42 14.40
CA ALA A 181 7.02 18.77 15.79
C ALA A 181 7.26 17.63 16.80
N GLY A 182 7.35 16.38 16.33
CA GLY A 182 7.53 15.19 17.17
C GLY A 182 8.67 14.26 16.72
N ALA A 183 9.46 14.65 15.72
CA ALA A 183 10.56 13.81 15.22
C ALA A 183 11.73 14.62 14.64
N ALA A 184 12.95 14.12 14.84
CA ALA A 184 14.13 14.65 14.17
C ALA A 184 14.12 14.31 12.67
N ALA A 185 14.89 15.07 11.88
CA ALA A 185 15.14 14.71 10.49
C ALA A 185 15.81 13.33 10.40
N VAL A 186 15.30 12.49 9.51
CA VAL A 186 15.81 11.13 9.31
C VAL A 186 15.87 10.78 7.83
N GLN A 187 16.87 9.98 7.47
CA GLN A 187 16.93 9.29 6.19
C GLN A 187 16.86 7.79 6.46
N MET A 188 15.91 7.12 5.82
CA MET A 188 15.72 5.68 5.97
C MET A 188 15.75 4.99 4.61
N ASN A 189 16.41 3.83 4.55
CA ASN A 189 16.40 2.97 3.38
C ASN A 189 16.04 1.55 3.82
N ALA A 190 14.88 1.08 3.40
CA ALA A 190 14.40 -0.27 3.65
C ALA A 190 14.65 -1.14 2.43
N ALA A 191 15.20 -2.33 2.64
CA ALA A 191 15.40 -3.33 1.61
C ALA A 191 14.90 -4.69 2.09
N ALA A 192 14.16 -5.37 1.23
CA ALA A 192 13.74 -6.74 1.42
C ALA A 192 14.15 -7.54 0.18
N ASN A 193 14.97 -8.56 0.40
CA ASN A 193 15.43 -9.46 -0.65
C ASN A 193 14.72 -10.80 -0.50
N ASN A 194 14.55 -11.50 -1.61
CA ASN A 194 14.05 -12.87 -1.64
C ASN A 194 12.65 -13.01 -1.01
N VAL A 195 11.81 -11.96 -1.11
CA VAL A 195 10.44 -11.97 -0.58
C VAL A 195 9.59 -12.90 -1.46
N PRO A 196 8.96 -13.95 -0.90
CA PRO A 196 8.13 -14.86 -1.69
C PRO A 196 6.96 -14.16 -2.37
N ILE A 197 6.70 -14.53 -3.63
CA ILE A 197 5.45 -14.22 -4.31
C ILE A 197 4.42 -15.26 -3.88
N LEU A 198 3.34 -14.80 -3.25
CA LEU A 198 2.28 -15.64 -2.71
C LEU A 198 1.20 -15.92 -3.76
N PRO A 199 0.40 -16.99 -3.57
CA PRO A 199 -0.80 -17.22 -4.36
C PRO A 199 -1.72 -15.99 -4.34
N GLY A 200 -2.16 -15.54 -5.51
CA GLY A 200 -2.85 -14.25 -5.64
C GLY A 200 -1.97 -13.10 -6.11
N ALA A 201 -0.68 -13.36 -6.39
CA ALA A 201 0.27 -12.42 -6.98
C ALA A 201 0.63 -11.22 -6.05
N ASN A 202 0.55 -11.44 -4.74
CA ASN A 202 0.95 -10.50 -3.71
C ASN A 202 2.28 -10.91 -3.05
N PHE A 203 2.89 -9.97 -2.34
CA PHE A 203 4.06 -10.22 -1.50
C PHE A 203 4.00 -9.28 -0.28
N LYS A 204 4.55 -9.72 0.87
CA LYS A 204 4.60 -8.92 2.09
C LYS A 204 5.78 -9.35 2.95
N THR A 205 6.45 -8.38 3.56
CA THR A 205 7.45 -8.60 4.61
C THR A 205 7.26 -7.59 5.73
N THR A 206 7.37 -8.05 6.98
CA THR A 206 7.33 -7.22 8.19
C THR A 206 8.71 -7.05 8.83
N THR A 207 9.76 -7.58 8.19
CA THR A 207 11.14 -7.50 8.67
C THR A 207 12.11 -7.17 7.52
N PRO A 208 11.88 -6.08 6.75
CA PRO A 208 12.89 -5.57 5.85
C PRO A 208 14.11 -5.12 6.66
N THR A 209 15.30 -5.17 6.05
CA THR A 209 16.47 -4.51 6.62
C THR A 209 16.33 -3.01 6.43
N VAL A 210 16.31 -2.24 7.52
CA VAL A 210 16.20 -0.77 7.46
C VAL A 210 17.48 -0.15 7.96
N THR A 211 18.17 0.58 7.10
CA THR A 211 19.25 1.48 7.51
C THR A 211 18.67 2.85 7.79
N CYS A 212 19.16 3.52 8.84
CA CYS A 212 18.71 4.86 9.19
C CYS A 212 19.86 5.78 9.59
N THR A 213 19.85 6.99 9.05
CA THR A 213 20.68 8.12 9.49
C THR A 213 19.79 9.14 10.20
N GLY A 214 20.19 9.59 11.39
CA GLY A 214 19.41 10.50 12.23
C GLY A 214 18.44 9.81 13.20
N CYS A 215 18.31 8.48 13.15
CA CYS A 215 17.50 7.73 14.11
C CYS A 215 18.18 7.62 15.48
N ALA A 216 17.39 7.76 16.54
CA ALA A 216 17.84 7.52 17.92
C ALA A 216 17.77 6.04 18.32
N ALA A 217 17.04 5.21 17.57
CA ALA A 217 16.86 3.78 17.80
C ALA A 217 16.92 2.99 16.49
N ALA A 218 16.92 1.66 16.60
CA ALA A 218 16.80 0.79 15.43
C ALA A 218 15.47 1.04 14.70
N ALA A 219 15.56 1.37 13.42
CA ALA A 219 14.38 1.54 12.58
C ALA A 219 13.84 0.19 12.11
N THR A 220 12.53 0.10 11.94
CA THR A 220 11.82 -1.09 11.41
C THR A 220 10.95 -0.69 10.22
N GLY A 221 10.34 -1.67 9.57
CA GLY A 221 9.41 -1.38 8.50
C GLY A 221 8.56 -2.56 8.06
N VAL A 222 7.63 -2.27 7.18
CA VAL A 222 6.77 -3.22 6.50
C VAL A 222 6.68 -2.80 5.04
N ILE A 223 6.80 -3.77 4.15
CA ILE A 223 6.63 -3.58 2.70
C ILE A 223 5.66 -4.62 2.21
N GLY A 224 4.65 -4.20 1.46
CA GLY A 224 3.67 -5.08 0.86
C GLY A 224 3.34 -4.62 -0.55
N GLY A 225 3.02 -5.56 -1.43
CA GLY A 225 2.71 -5.23 -2.80
C GLY A 225 1.91 -6.28 -3.54
N GLN A 226 1.50 -5.91 -4.75
CA GLN A 226 0.62 -6.69 -5.60
C GLN A 226 0.99 -6.45 -7.07
N PHE A 227 1.21 -7.54 -7.81
CA PHE A 227 1.36 -7.49 -9.25
C PHE A 227 0.01 -7.40 -9.94
N SER A 228 -0.05 -6.71 -11.08
CA SER A 228 -1.18 -6.70 -12.01
C SER A 228 -1.09 -7.86 -13.01
N GLN A 229 -2.13 -8.01 -13.84
CA GLN A 229 -2.23 -9.07 -14.83
C GLN A 229 -0.96 -9.20 -15.69
N GLY A 230 -0.47 -10.43 -15.84
CA GLY A 230 0.73 -10.74 -16.62
C GLY A 230 2.03 -10.22 -16.00
N GLY A 231 2.00 -9.62 -14.81
CA GLY A 231 3.14 -8.88 -14.25
C GLY A 231 3.44 -7.60 -15.04
N MET A 232 2.43 -6.94 -15.61
CA MET A 232 2.62 -5.68 -16.36
C MET A 232 3.00 -4.50 -15.45
N GLY A 233 2.52 -4.52 -14.21
CA GLY A 233 2.87 -3.56 -13.18
C GLY A 233 2.80 -4.15 -11.79
N ALA A 234 3.27 -3.38 -10.82
CA ALA A 234 3.19 -3.73 -9.42
C ALA A 234 3.00 -2.47 -8.58
N GLY A 235 2.12 -2.57 -7.59
CA GLY A 235 1.95 -1.54 -6.57
C GLY A 235 2.61 -2.00 -5.29
N VAL A 236 3.28 -1.08 -4.60
CA VAL A 236 4.00 -1.31 -3.35
C VAL A 236 3.55 -0.26 -2.35
N GLY A 237 2.97 -0.71 -1.24
CA GLY A 237 2.80 0.08 -0.03
C GLY A 237 4.01 -0.14 0.87
N TYR A 238 4.44 0.90 1.55
CA TYR A 238 5.50 0.82 2.54
C TYR A 238 5.16 1.61 3.78
N GLY A 239 5.68 1.14 4.90
CA GLY A 239 5.59 1.77 6.20
C GLY A 239 6.92 1.61 6.93
N LEU A 240 7.55 2.70 7.37
CA LEU A 240 8.82 2.71 8.10
C LEU A 240 8.62 3.32 9.46
N GLN A 241 9.37 2.86 10.46
CA GLN A 241 9.20 3.29 11.83
C GLN A 241 10.54 3.58 12.51
N ASN A 242 10.60 4.73 13.19
CA ASN A 242 11.71 5.16 14.04
C ASN A 242 11.11 5.68 15.37
N GLY A 243 11.06 4.81 16.38
CA GLY A 243 10.35 5.11 17.62
C GLY A 243 8.88 5.42 17.37
N ALA A 244 8.42 6.61 17.78
CA ALA A 244 7.04 7.07 17.61
C ALA A 244 6.75 7.66 16.21
N GLN A 245 7.77 7.87 15.37
CA GLN A 245 7.59 8.35 14.00
C GLN A 245 7.31 7.15 13.08
N ALA A 246 6.12 7.14 12.47
CA ALA A 246 5.70 6.17 11.47
C ALA A 246 5.45 6.87 10.14
N ILE A 247 6.21 6.48 9.12
CA ILE A 247 6.21 7.08 7.78
C ILE A 247 5.59 6.09 6.82
N ASN A 248 4.62 6.53 6.02
CA ASN A 248 3.96 5.67 5.05
C ASN A 248 4.05 6.24 3.64
N GLY A 249 3.85 5.35 2.67
CA GLY A 249 3.66 5.74 1.29
C GLY A 249 3.29 4.57 0.40
N ALA A 250 3.11 4.91 -0.88
CA ALA A 250 2.81 4.00 -1.96
C ALA A 250 3.63 4.37 -3.20
N ALA A 251 4.09 3.34 -3.90
CA ALA A 251 4.85 3.41 -5.15
C ALA A 251 4.23 2.45 -6.17
N VAL A 252 4.23 2.83 -7.44
CA VAL A 252 3.75 2.01 -8.56
C VAL A 252 4.89 1.85 -9.56
N PHE A 253 4.97 0.66 -10.13
CA PHE A 253 6.00 0.26 -11.08
C PHE A 253 5.37 -0.42 -12.31
N HIS A 254 6.05 -0.34 -13.46
CA HIS A 254 5.70 -1.07 -14.68
C HIS A 254 6.94 -1.70 -15.35
N ARG A 255 6.71 -2.56 -16.34
CA ARG A 255 7.77 -3.11 -17.20
C ARG A 255 7.49 -2.82 -18.67
#